data_AF-A0A1J9REM0-F1
#
_entry.id   AF-A0A1J9REM0-F1
#
_cell.length_a   1.000
_cell.length_b   1.000
_cell.length_c   1.000
_cell.angle_alpha   90.00
_cell.angle_beta   90.00
_cell.angle_gamma   90.00
#
_symmetry.space_group_name_H-M   'P 1'
#
loop_
_entity.id
_entity.type
_entity.pdbx_description
1 polymer ?
#
loop_
_entity_poly.entity_id
_entity_poly.type
_entity_poly.pdbx_seq_one_letter_code
_entity_poly.pdbx_strand_id
1 'polypeptide(L)'
;MAEARNHNRSYWRTKCRRALSDHIWKTLKIRVDPADVRLIPNVNTSYRWKAAPSIKQLLKMHISKHSIRAYKTLCQVVDENLEKKLLQAAFAEELLHVSEDDDDQAETGSINTGSHTILARNEEISEELVQWKLQAACEVKRRELAEETIENLKRLSEEQQAKIIHLEGEAKQWLSTTKFFQQVAGEWLQRVTEAISPLQTVQSEPVMMLRF
;
A
#
# COMPACT_ATOMS: atom_id res chain seq x y z
N MET A 1 -20.22 -32.43 37.71
CA MET A 1 -20.70 -31.07 38.07
C MET A 1 -19.67 -29.94 37.83
N ALA A 2 -18.35 -30.19 37.88
CA ALA A 2 -17.33 -29.15 37.65
C ALA A 2 -17.27 -28.65 36.20
N GLU A 3 -17.45 -29.53 35.22
CA GLU A 3 -17.40 -29.20 33.78
C GLU A 3 -18.52 -28.23 33.35
N ALA A 4 -19.75 -28.43 33.84
CA ALA A 4 -20.88 -27.55 33.57
C ALA A 4 -20.67 -26.13 34.15
N ARG A 5 -20.05 -26.00 35.33
CA ARG A 5 -19.73 -24.69 35.94
C ARG A 5 -18.62 -23.96 35.17
N ASN A 6 -17.60 -24.69 34.71
CA ASN A 6 -16.50 -24.14 33.91
C ASN A 6 -16.96 -23.72 32.50
N HIS A 7 -17.83 -24.51 31.87
CA HIS A 7 -18.45 -24.18 30.59
C HIS A 7 -19.25 -22.87 30.67
N ASN A 8 -20.09 -22.75 31.70
CA ASN A 8 -20.88 -21.54 31.95
C ASN A 8 -19.97 -20.32 32.16
N ARG A 9 -18.85 -20.47 32.89
CA ARG A 9 -17.87 -19.38 33.09
C ARG A 9 -17.21 -18.95 31.79
N SER A 10 -16.84 -19.89 30.92
CA SER A 10 -16.24 -19.59 29.62
C SER A 10 -17.22 -18.83 28.72
N TYR A 11 -18.47 -19.31 28.64
CA TYR A 11 -19.54 -18.65 27.89
C TYR A 11 -19.75 -17.18 28.32
N TRP A 12 -19.94 -16.93 29.62
CA TRP A 12 -20.16 -15.57 30.13
C TRP A 12 -18.95 -14.66 29.92
N ARG A 13 -17.74 -15.21 29.96
CA ARG A 13 -16.52 -14.44 29.68
C ARG A 13 -16.50 -13.97 28.22
N THR A 14 -16.76 -14.86 27.27
CA THR A 14 -16.77 -14.53 25.84
C THR A 14 -17.89 -13.53 25.53
N LYS A 15 -19.08 -13.75 26.10
CA LYS A 15 -20.21 -12.81 25.95
C LYS A 15 -19.87 -11.41 26.47
N CYS A 16 -19.27 -11.33 27.65
CA CYS A 16 -18.85 -10.05 28.24
C CYS A 16 -17.80 -9.33 27.40
N ARG A 17 -16.81 -10.08 26.87
CA ARG A 17 -15.77 -9.52 25.99
C ARG A 17 -16.36 -8.94 24.71
N ARG A 18 -17.31 -9.63 24.09
CA ARG A 18 -18.01 -9.14 22.90
C ARG A 18 -18.80 -7.88 23.22
N ALA A 19 -19.59 -7.87 24.29
CA ALA A 19 -20.36 -6.70 24.69
C ALA A 19 -19.48 -5.45 24.94
N LEU A 20 -18.33 -5.62 25.59
CA LEU A 20 -17.38 -4.53 25.82
C LEU A 20 -16.73 -4.03 24.53
N SER A 21 -16.36 -4.94 23.62
CA SER A 21 -15.83 -4.59 22.29
C SER A 21 -16.85 -3.79 21.47
N ASP A 22 -18.11 -4.26 21.43
CA ASP A 22 -19.20 -3.57 20.74
C ASP A 22 -19.42 -2.17 21.33
N HIS A 23 -19.31 -2.02 22.65
CA HIS A 23 -19.45 -0.72 23.31
C HIS A 23 -18.30 0.24 23.00
N ILE A 24 -17.07 -0.25 22.91
CA ILE A 24 -15.91 0.55 22.47
C ILE A 24 -16.15 1.03 21.02
N TRP A 25 -16.61 0.16 20.14
CA TRP A 25 -16.94 0.53 18.77
C TRP A 25 -18.08 1.56 18.71
N LYS A 26 -19.16 1.34 19.45
CA LYS A 26 -20.31 2.26 19.48
C LYS A 26 -19.92 3.66 19.97
N THR A 27 -19.08 3.73 21.01
CA THR A 27 -18.72 4.98 21.69
C THR A 27 -17.56 5.70 21.02
N LEU A 28 -16.49 4.99 20.67
CA LEU A 28 -15.23 5.58 20.19
C LEU A 28 -14.96 5.33 18.71
N LYS A 29 -15.76 4.50 18.03
CA LYS A 29 -15.53 4.07 16.64
C LYS A 29 -14.17 3.39 16.42
N ILE A 30 -13.62 2.76 17.46
CA ILE A 30 -12.41 1.93 17.40
C ILE A 30 -12.80 0.46 17.36
N ARG A 31 -12.24 -0.31 16.44
CA ARG A 31 -12.39 -1.77 16.41
C ARG A 31 -11.35 -2.41 17.34
N VAL A 32 -11.81 -3.13 18.36
CA VAL A 32 -10.98 -3.91 19.28
C VAL A 32 -11.49 -5.35 19.26
N ASP A 33 -10.61 -6.32 19.00
CA ASP A 33 -11.01 -7.73 19.06
C ASP A 33 -11.49 -8.08 20.49
N PRO A 34 -12.62 -8.80 20.67
CA PRO A 34 -13.07 -9.25 21.99
C PRO A 34 -11.97 -9.92 22.84
N ALA A 35 -11.04 -10.65 22.23
CA ALA A 35 -9.89 -11.27 22.90
C ALA A 35 -8.93 -10.22 23.49
N ASP A 36 -8.77 -9.08 22.81
CA ASP A 36 -7.86 -7.99 23.17
C ASP A 36 -8.48 -6.96 24.12
N VAL A 37 -9.79 -7.06 24.38
CA VAL A 37 -10.45 -6.22 25.39
C VAL A 37 -9.82 -6.45 26.76
N ARG A 38 -9.34 -5.36 27.37
CA ARG A 38 -8.80 -5.29 28.72
C ARG A 38 -9.70 -4.42 29.62
N LEU A 39 -9.98 -4.91 30.82
CA LEU A 39 -10.59 -4.10 31.90
C LEU A 39 -9.58 -3.17 32.58
N ILE A 40 -8.30 -3.53 32.50
CA ILE A 40 -7.17 -2.72 32.94
C ILE A 40 -6.38 -2.39 31.66
N PRO A 41 -6.74 -1.31 30.95
CA PRO A 41 -6.04 -0.87 29.75
C PRO A 41 -4.62 -0.43 30.14
N ASN A 42 -3.65 -0.68 29.26
CA ASN A 42 -2.25 -0.31 29.48
C ASN A 42 -1.88 0.92 28.64
N VAL A 43 -0.60 1.31 28.62
CA VAL A 43 -0.14 2.46 27.83
C VAL A 43 -0.34 2.30 26.32
N ASN A 44 -0.48 1.06 25.83
CA ASN A 44 -0.63 0.75 24.40
C ASN A 44 -2.09 0.56 23.97
N THR A 45 -3.06 0.68 24.89
CA THR A 45 -4.48 0.56 24.54
C THR A 45 -5.07 1.93 24.23
N SER A 46 -5.71 2.06 23.06
CA SER A 46 -6.30 3.31 22.57
C SER A 46 -7.56 3.78 23.32
N TYR A 47 -8.00 3.04 24.34
CA TYR A 47 -9.20 3.34 25.12
C TYR A 47 -8.97 3.17 26.62
N ARG A 48 -9.74 3.91 27.42
CA ARG A 48 -9.84 3.78 28.88
C ARG A 48 -11.29 3.68 29.31
N TRP A 49 -11.52 3.23 30.55
CA TRP A 49 -12.85 3.10 31.13
C TRP A 49 -13.14 4.28 32.08
N LYS A 50 -14.18 5.06 31.78
CA LYS A 50 -14.82 5.99 32.72
C LYS A 50 -15.95 5.23 33.41
N ALA A 51 -15.88 5.12 34.73
CA ALA A 51 -16.75 4.22 35.48
C ALA A 51 -17.30 4.88 36.75
N ALA A 52 -18.58 4.66 37.03
CA ALA A 52 -19.21 5.09 38.27
C ALA A 52 -18.58 4.37 39.48
N PRO A 53 -18.58 5.00 40.68
CA PRO A 53 -18.01 4.41 41.90
C PRO A 53 -18.52 2.99 42.21
N SER A 54 -19.80 2.73 41.91
CA SER A 54 -20.47 1.44 42.14
C SER A 54 -19.88 0.26 41.35
N ILE A 55 -19.21 0.52 40.22
CA ILE A 55 -18.65 -0.52 39.36
C ILE A 55 -17.13 -0.42 39.20
N LYS A 56 -16.49 0.64 39.72
CA LYS A 56 -15.03 0.88 39.63
C LYS A 56 -14.21 -0.30 40.16
N GLN A 57 -14.70 -1.00 41.18
CA GLN A 57 -14.04 -2.19 41.73
C GLN A 57 -13.96 -3.36 40.74
N LEU A 58 -14.91 -3.48 39.81
CA LEU A 58 -14.90 -4.52 38.78
C LEU A 58 -13.79 -4.30 37.74
N LEU A 59 -13.31 -3.07 37.59
CA LEU A 59 -12.26 -2.72 36.64
C LEU A 59 -10.84 -2.93 37.19
N LYS A 60 -10.69 -3.17 38.50
CA LYS A 60 -9.37 -3.38 39.14
C LYS A 60 -8.78 -4.77 38.88
N MET A 61 -9.53 -5.67 38.26
CA MET A 61 -9.11 -7.06 38.04
C MET A 61 -9.32 -7.47 36.58
N HIS A 62 -8.41 -8.31 36.07
CA HIS A 62 -8.49 -8.84 34.71
C HIS A 62 -9.76 -9.69 34.49
N ILE A 63 -10.31 -9.62 33.27
CA ILE A 63 -11.48 -10.41 32.82
C ILE A 63 -11.31 -11.90 33.16
N SER A 64 -10.13 -12.46 32.97
CA SER A 64 -9.86 -13.89 33.21
C SER A 64 -10.01 -14.32 34.67
N LYS A 65 -9.93 -13.39 35.63
CA LYS A 65 -10.02 -13.66 37.09
C LYS A 65 -11.39 -13.35 37.70
N HIS A 66 -12.32 -12.80 36.93
CA HIS A 66 -13.65 -12.42 37.40
C HIS A 66 -14.63 -13.58 37.62
N SER A 67 -15.63 -13.36 38.46
CA SER A 67 -16.73 -14.31 38.66
C SER A 67 -17.78 -14.20 37.56
N ILE A 68 -18.64 -15.21 37.43
CA ILE A 68 -19.79 -15.15 36.51
C ILE A 68 -20.71 -13.97 36.83
N ARG A 69 -20.88 -13.64 38.12
CA ARG A 69 -21.67 -12.48 38.57
C ARG A 69 -21.09 -11.18 38.03
N ALA A 70 -19.76 -11.02 38.11
CA ALA A 70 -19.08 -9.85 37.57
C ALA A 70 -19.25 -9.73 36.04
N TYR A 71 -19.18 -10.83 35.28
CA TYR A 71 -19.43 -10.81 33.84
C TYR A 71 -20.86 -10.35 33.51
N LYS A 72 -21.86 -10.84 34.23
CA LYS A 72 -23.26 -10.43 34.05
C LYS A 72 -23.45 -8.94 34.34
N THR A 73 -22.90 -8.46 35.45
CA THR A 73 -22.95 -7.04 35.81
C THR A 73 -22.26 -6.18 34.74
N LEU A 74 -21.08 -6.57 34.25
CA LEU A 74 -20.39 -5.85 33.18
C LEU A 74 -21.19 -5.82 31.86
N CYS A 75 -21.89 -6.91 31.51
CA CYS A 75 -22.77 -6.89 30.34
C CYS A 75 -23.94 -5.92 30.53
N GLN A 76 -24.56 -5.93 31.72
CA GLN A 76 -25.74 -5.11 32.03
C GLN A 76 -25.42 -3.61 32.06
N VAL A 77 -24.27 -3.22 32.61
CA VAL A 77 -23.88 -1.79 32.73
C VAL A 77 -23.46 -1.16 31.41
N VAL A 78 -23.15 -2.01 30.42
CA VAL A 78 -22.79 -1.63 29.07
C VAL A 78 -24.01 -1.59 28.15
N ASP A 79 -25.09 -2.30 28.53
CA ASP A 79 -26.33 -2.36 27.79
C ASP A 79 -27.09 -1.03 27.88
N GLU A 80 -27.71 -0.61 26.79
CA GLU A 80 -28.08 0.79 26.49
C GLU A 80 -29.30 1.32 27.28
N ASN A 81 -29.85 0.52 28.20
CA ASN A 81 -31.13 0.78 28.85
C ASN A 81 -31.06 1.40 30.25
N LEU A 82 -29.88 1.80 30.72
CA LEU A 82 -29.75 2.53 31.97
C LEU A 82 -29.44 4.00 31.66
N GLU A 83 -30.36 4.89 32.03
CA GLU A 83 -30.23 6.37 31.96
C GLU A 83 -28.95 6.92 32.63
N LYS A 84 -28.19 6.05 33.32
CA LYS A 84 -26.85 6.30 33.81
C LYS A 84 -25.90 5.30 33.15
N LYS A 85 -25.12 5.73 32.14
CA LYS A 85 -23.99 4.94 31.63
C LYS A 85 -22.98 4.75 32.76
N LEU A 86 -23.09 3.63 33.48
CA LEU A 86 -22.23 3.35 34.63
C LEU A 86 -20.80 3.02 34.18
N LEU A 87 -20.64 2.51 32.95
CA LEU A 87 -19.37 2.25 32.29
C LEU A 87 -19.37 2.91 30.91
N GLN A 88 -18.32 3.67 30.60
CA GLN A 88 -18.14 4.29 29.30
C GLN A 88 -16.68 4.13 28.82
N ALA A 89 -16.50 3.78 27.54
CA ALA A 89 -15.20 3.85 26.90
C ALA A 89 -14.87 5.31 26.55
N ALA A 90 -13.69 5.78 26.90
CA ALA A 90 -13.15 7.10 26.56
C ALA A 90 -11.79 6.94 25.88
N PHE A 91 -11.35 7.94 25.11
CA PHE A 91 -10.00 7.92 24.53
C PHE A 91 -8.95 7.97 25.64
N ALA A 92 -7.85 7.24 25.47
CA ALA A 92 -6.79 7.21 26.47
C ALA A 92 -6.14 8.59 26.71
N GLU A 93 -6.12 9.44 25.68
CA GLU A 93 -5.65 10.84 25.68
C GLU A 93 -6.51 11.74 26.60
N GLU A 94 -7.83 11.53 26.63
CA GLU A 94 -8.81 12.40 27.28
C GLU A 94 -8.82 12.25 28.82
N LEU A 95 -8.38 11.10 29.33
CA LEU A 95 -8.40 10.77 30.77
C LEU A 95 -7.10 11.13 31.52
N LEU A 96 -6.09 11.68 30.83
CA LEU A 96 -4.90 12.24 31.47
C LEU A 96 -5.11 13.66 32.03
N HIS A 97 -6.33 14.21 31.88
CA HIS A 97 -6.70 15.56 32.34
C HIS A 97 -7.73 15.59 33.48
N VAL A 98 -8.10 14.45 34.06
CA VAL A 98 -9.05 14.39 35.20
C VAL A 98 -8.56 13.39 36.23
N SER A 99 -7.57 13.81 37.01
CA SER A 99 -7.28 13.17 38.29
C SER A 99 -6.72 14.20 39.26
N GLU A 100 -7.60 15.07 39.74
CA GLU A 100 -7.47 15.72 41.04
C GLU A 100 -8.84 15.60 41.72
N ASP A 101 -8.84 14.91 42.85
CA ASP A 101 -9.73 15.11 43.99
C ASP A 101 -9.04 14.37 45.15
N ASP A 102 -8.08 15.07 45.75
CA ASP A 102 -8.11 15.39 47.17
C ASP A 102 -6.96 16.37 47.46
N ASP A 103 -7.35 17.52 48.03
CA ASP A 103 -6.55 18.47 48.82
C ASP A 103 -6.34 19.88 48.22
N ASP A 104 -6.36 20.82 49.16
CA ASP A 104 -6.73 22.24 49.08
C ASP A 104 -5.83 23.19 48.25
N GLN A 105 -6.46 24.33 47.90
CA GLN A 105 -5.89 25.66 47.62
C GLN A 105 -5.29 25.99 46.23
N ALA A 106 -5.96 26.99 45.61
CA ALA A 106 -5.44 28.04 44.73
C ALA A 106 -4.72 27.62 43.43
N GLU A 107 -5.35 27.87 42.28
CA GLU A 107 -4.75 28.59 41.14
C GLU A 107 -5.67 28.59 39.90
N THR A 108 -6.47 29.64 39.73
CA THR A 108 -7.19 29.95 38.49
C THR A 108 -6.28 30.48 37.37
N GLY A 109 -5.01 30.06 37.33
CA GLY A 109 -4.02 30.43 36.29
C GLY A 109 -3.61 29.30 35.34
N SER A 110 -3.78 28.03 35.76
CA SER A 110 -3.23 26.88 35.02
C SER A 110 -4.12 26.37 33.87
N ILE A 111 -5.45 26.40 34.05
CA ILE A 111 -6.42 25.86 33.07
C ILE A 111 -6.47 26.69 31.77
N ASN A 112 -6.36 28.02 31.87
CA ASN A 112 -6.32 28.89 30.69
C ASN A 112 -5.04 28.66 29.87
N THR A 113 -3.94 28.34 30.53
CA THR A 113 -2.66 28.05 29.88
C THR A 113 -2.72 26.74 29.09
N GLY A 114 -3.33 25.69 29.66
CA GLY A 114 -3.59 24.43 28.96
C GLY A 114 -4.54 24.57 27.75
N SER A 115 -5.61 25.34 27.89
CA SER A 115 -6.53 25.60 26.78
C SER A 115 -5.88 26.44 25.67
N HIS A 116 -5.11 27.47 26.02
CA HIS A 116 -4.40 28.32 25.06
C HIS A 116 -3.30 27.56 24.30
N THR A 117 -2.58 26.65 24.98
CA THR A 117 -1.56 25.81 24.37
C THR A 117 -2.15 24.78 23.39
N ILE A 118 -3.31 24.21 23.72
CA ILE A 118 -4.04 23.31 22.80
C ILE A 118 -4.54 24.07 21.57
N LEU A 119 -5.09 25.28 21.74
CA LEU A 119 -5.55 26.10 20.63
C LEU A 119 -4.40 26.49 19.69
N ALA A 120 -3.26 26.92 20.24
CA ALA A 120 -2.06 27.24 19.46
C ALA A 120 -1.56 26.02 18.68
N ARG A 121 -1.53 24.83 19.30
CA ARG A 121 -1.14 23.59 18.63
C ARG A 121 -2.13 23.15 17.55
N ASN A 122 -3.42 23.36 17.76
CA ASN A 122 -4.44 23.06 16.73
C ASN A 122 -4.30 23.98 15.52
N GLU A 123 -3.95 25.24 15.75
CA GLU A 123 -3.68 26.21 14.69
C GLU A 123 -2.42 25.82 13.89
N GLU A 124 -1.33 25.46 14.58
CA GLU A 124 -0.10 24.95 13.98
C GLU A 124 -0.34 23.67 13.14
N ILE A 125 -1.06 22.69 13.69
CA ILE A 125 -1.43 21.46 12.96
C ILE A 125 -2.30 21.77 11.75
N SER A 126 -3.21 22.74 11.86
CA SER A 126 -4.05 23.17 10.75
C SER A 126 -3.22 23.81 9.63
N GLU A 127 -2.23 24.63 9.97
CA GLU A 127 -1.29 25.21 9.01
C GLU A 127 -0.43 24.14 8.33
N GLU A 128 0.14 23.21 9.10
CA GLU A 128 0.87 22.06 8.55
C GLU A 128 -0.01 21.24 7.59
N LEU A 129 -1.27 20.97 7.97
CA LEU A 129 -2.20 20.23 7.12
C LEU A 129 -2.45 20.95 5.78
N VAL A 130 -2.56 22.27 5.79
CA VAL A 130 -2.70 23.08 4.57
C VAL A 130 -1.43 23.01 3.71
N GLN A 131 -0.25 23.12 4.33
CA GLN A 131 1.02 23.00 3.63
C GLN A 131 1.19 21.62 2.98
N TRP A 132 0.90 20.54 3.72
CA TRP A 132 0.97 19.19 3.19
C TRP A 132 -0.01 18.95 2.04
N LYS A 133 -1.22 19.51 2.12
CA LYS A 133 -2.19 19.47 1.01
C LYS A 133 -1.66 20.19 -0.23
N LEU A 134 -1.07 21.37 -0.06
CA LEU A 134 -0.49 22.13 -1.16
C LEU A 134 0.70 21.38 -1.78
N GLN A 135 1.59 20.85 -0.96
CA GLN A 135 2.73 20.07 -1.41
C GLN A 135 2.28 18.82 -2.17
N ALA A 136 1.27 18.10 -1.66
CA ALA A 136 0.70 16.94 -2.35
C ALA A 136 0.12 17.33 -3.71
N ALA A 137 -0.59 18.46 -3.82
CA ALA A 137 -1.13 18.93 -5.09
C ALA A 137 -0.02 19.32 -6.10
N CYS A 138 1.04 19.97 -5.63
CA CYS A 138 2.21 20.28 -6.46
C CYS A 138 2.92 19.02 -6.96
N GLU A 139 3.11 18.03 -6.09
CA GLU A 139 3.74 16.75 -6.42
C GLU A 139 2.91 15.93 -7.42
N VAL A 140 1.58 15.94 -7.29
CA VAL A 140 0.68 15.29 -8.27
C VAL A 140 0.87 15.88 -9.65
N LYS A 141 0.81 17.21 -9.80
CA LYS A 141 1.02 17.87 -11.11
C LYS A 141 2.40 17.58 -11.69
N ARG A 142 3.43 17.54 -10.84
CA ARG A 142 4.79 17.21 -11.27
C ARG A 142 4.89 15.76 -11.77
N ARG A 143 4.18 14.82 -11.13
CA ARG A 143 4.10 13.42 -11.57
C ARG A 143 3.34 13.28 -12.88
N GLU A 144 2.19 13.94 -13.03
CA GLU A 144 1.41 13.92 -14.28
C GLU A 144 2.26 14.36 -15.48
N LEU A 145 3.01 15.47 -15.36
CA LEU A 145 3.89 15.95 -16.42
C LEU A 145 5.04 14.97 -16.74
N ALA A 146 5.60 14.33 -15.70
CA ALA A 146 6.65 13.33 -15.88
C ALA A 146 6.11 12.06 -16.56
N GLU A 147 4.90 11.63 -16.21
CA GLU A 147 4.21 10.48 -16.81
C GLU A 147 3.89 10.73 -18.29
N GLU A 148 3.38 11.91 -18.63
CA GLU A 148 3.14 12.31 -20.03
C GLU A 148 4.45 12.34 -20.84
N THR A 149 5.55 12.82 -20.25
CA THR A 149 6.87 12.82 -20.89
C THR A 149 7.37 11.40 -21.14
N ILE A 150 7.21 10.50 -20.16
CA ILE A 150 7.59 9.09 -20.29
C ILE A 150 6.77 8.41 -21.38
N GLU A 151 5.47 8.65 -21.44
CA GLU A 151 4.58 8.09 -22.47
C GLU A 151 4.97 8.56 -23.87
N ASN A 152 5.22 9.86 -24.04
CA ASN A 152 5.67 10.43 -25.30
C ASN A 152 7.01 9.85 -25.77
N LEU A 153 7.97 9.68 -24.87
CA LEU A 153 9.27 9.07 -25.18
C LEU A 153 9.14 7.59 -25.54
N LYS A 154 8.27 6.83 -24.85
CA LYS A 154 7.98 5.43 -25.19
C LYS A 154 7.41 5.30 -26.59
N ARG A 155 6.38 6.10 -26.92
CA ARG A 155 5.79 6.11 -28.27
C ARG A 155 6.84 6.41 -29.34
N LEU A 156 7.68 7.43 -29.13
CA LEU A 156 8.74 7.78 -30.07
C LEU A 156 9.76 6.65 -30.23
N SER A 157 10.13 5.99 -29.13
CA SER A 157 11.03 4.84 -29.15
C SER A 157 10.46 3.67 -29.94
N GLU A 158 9.16 3.38 -29.79
CA GLU A 158 8.48 2.33 -30.54
C GLU A 158 8.42 2.65 -32.04
N GLU A 159 8.11 3.90 -32.40
CA GLU A 159 8.14 4.35 -33.80
C GLU A 159 9.54 4.24 -34.42
N GLN A 160 10.58 4.61 -33.66
CA GLN A 160 11.96 4.45 -34.11
C GLN A 160 12.34 2.98 -34.27
N GLN A 161 11.95 2.12 -33.32
CA GLN A 161 12.22 0.69 -33.39
C GLN A 161 11.53 0.03 -34.61
N ALA A 162 10.30 0.42 -34.91
CA ALA A 162 9.59 -0.05 -36.10
C ALA A 162 10.31 0.34 -37.40
N LYS A 163 10.84 1.57 -37.48
CA LYS A 163 11.64 2.03 -38.63
C LYS A 163 12.93 1.24 -38.78
N ILE A 164 13.62 0.95 -37.68
CA ILE A 164 14.84 0.13 -37.69
C ILE A 164 14.53 -1.26 -38.24
N ILE A 165 13.51 -1.93 -37.71
CA ILE A 165 13.11 -3.27 -38.17
C ILE A 165 12.78 -3.27 -39.66
N HIS A 166 12.06 -2.24 -40.14
CA HIS A 166 11.72 -2.10 -41.56
C HIS A 166 12.98 -1.97 -42.43
N LEU A 167 13.86 -1.02 -42.10
CA LEU A 167 15.10 -0.77 -42.84
C LEU A 167 16.05 -1.99 -42.82
N GLU A 168 16.13 -2.70 -41.70
CA GLU A 168 16.88 -3.96 -41.61
C GLU A 168 16.30 -5.04 -42.54
N GLY A 169 14.97 -5.10 -42.67
CA GLY A 169 14.28 -5.96 -43.62
C GLY A 169 14.66 -5.63 -45.07
N GLU A 170 14.58 -4.36 -45.44
CA GLU A 170 14.97 -3.89 -46.79
C GLU A 170 16.45 -4.18 -47.07
N ALA A 171 17.35 -3.92 -46.11
CA ALA A 171 18.77 -4.21 -46.25
C ALA A 171 19.03 -5.71 -46.50
N LYS A 172 18.32 -6.62 -45.81
CA LYS A 172 18.41 -8.06 -46.04
C LYS A 172 17.90 -8.46 -47.43
N GLN A 173 16.83 -7.82 -47.91
CA GLN A 173 16.30 -8.05 -49.25
C GLN A 173 17.28 -7.60 -50.33
N TRP A 174 17.85 -6.41 -50.19
CA TRP A 174 18.89 -5.89 -51.10
C TRP A 174 20.13 -6.78 -51.09
N LEU A 175 20.56 -7.26 -49.91
CA LEU A 175 21.69 -8.17 -49.82
C LEU A 175 21.45 -9.49 -50.57
N SER A 176 20.24 -10.06 -50.44
CA SER A 176 19.86 -11.28 -51.16
C SER A 176 19.85 -11.06 -52.68
N THR A 177 19.31 -9.91 -53.11
CA THR A 177 19.25 -9.51 -54.52
C THR A 177 20.65 -9.34 -55.11
N THR A 178 21.54 -8.65 -54.40
CA THR A 178 22.94 -8.46 -54.83
C THR A 178 23.68 -9.80 -54.92
N LYS A 179 23.50 -10.70 -53.95
CA LYS A 179 24.08 -12.05 -54.01
C LYS A 179 23.60 -12.84 -55.23
N PHE A 180 22.31 -12.78 -55.54
CA PHE A 180 21.75 -13.40 -56.73
C PHE A 180 22.40 -12.87 -58.01
N PHE A 181 22.47 -11.55 -58.18
CA PHE A 181 23.12 -10.96 -59.35
C PHE A 181 24.61 -11.29 -59.43
N GLN A 182 25.31 -11.31 -58.30
CA GLN A 182 26.72 -11.68 -58.25
C GLN A 182 26.94 -13.13 -58.69
N GLN A 183 26.07 -14.05 -58.28
CA GLN A 183 26.12 -15.45 -58.72
C GLN A 183 25.87 -15.55 -60.23
N VAL A 184 24.80 -14.95 -60.74
CA VAL A 184 24.45 -14.99 -62.16
C VAL A 184 25.55 -14.37 -63.02
N ALA A 185 26.14 -13.26 -62.59
CA ALA A 185 27.26 -12.63 -63.28
C ALA A 185 28.50 -13.55 -63.29
N GLY A 186 28.79 -14.24 -62.18
CA GLY A 186 29.88 -15.22 -62.11
C GLY A 186 29.68 -16.40 -63.05
N GLU A 187 28.47 -16.96 -63.11
CA GLU A 187 28.12 -18.03 -64.06
C GLU A 187 28.25 -17.58 -65.52
N TRP A 188 27.80 -16.36 -65.83
CA TRP A 188 27.93 -15.78 -67.16
C TRP A 188 29.40 -15.58 -67.55
N LEU A 189 30.21 -15.00 -66.66
CA LEU A 189 31.63 -14.79 -66.89
C LEU A 189 32.36 -16.11 -67.14
N GLN A 190 32.03 -17.15 -66.37
CA GLN A 190 32.59 -18.49 -66.54
C GLN A 190 32.28 -19.04 -67.94
N ARG A 191 31.01 -19.00 -68.37
CA ARG A 191 30.60 -19.47 -69.71
C ARG A 191 31.29 -18.70 -70.84
N VAL A 192 31.40 -17.38 -70.70
CA VAL A 192 32.09 -16.53 -71.70
C VAL A 192 33.58 -16.90 -71.75
N THR A 193 34.22 -17.09 -70.61
CA THR A 193 35.64 -17.49 -70.53
C THR A 193 35.86 -18.85 -71.21
N GLU A 194 35.00 -19.83 -70.92
CA GLU A 194 35.02 -21.16 -71.55
C GLU A 194 34.79 -21.10 -73.06
N ALA A 195 33.96 -20.19 -73.57
CA ALA A 195 33.73 -20.01 -75.00
C ALA A 195 34.89 -19.28 -75.72
N ILE A 196 35.60 -18.40 -75.01
CA ILE A 196 36.74 -17.64 -75.57
C ILE A 196 37.99 -18.53 -75.70
N SER A 197 38.24 -19.47 -74.77
CA SER A 197 39.46 -20.29 -74.81
C SER A 197 39.63 -21.09 -76.13
N PRO A 198 38.60 -21.77 -76.67
CA PRO A 198 38.66 -22.44 -77.97
C PRO A 198 38.95 -21.49 -79.13
N LEU A 199 38.35 -20.29 -79.12
CA LEU A 199 38.55 -19.28 -80.16
C LEU A 199 39.99 -18.76 -80.17
N GLN A 200 40.60 -18.59 -79.00
CA GLN A 200 42.00 -18.19 -78.87
C GLN A 200 42.95 -19.29 -79.34
N THR A 201 42.65 -20.58 -79.09
CA THR A 201 43.46 -21.69 -79.62
C THR A 201 43.40 -21.77 -81.14
N VAL A 202 42.22 -21.59 -81.76
CA VAL A 202 42.08 -21.58 -83.23
C VAL A 202 42.78 -20.38 -83.86
N GLN A 203 42.82 -19.24 -83.18
CA GLN A 203 43.56 -18.06 -83.64
C GLN A 203 45.08 -18.22 -83.49
N SER A 204 45.55 -19.07 -82.57
CA SER A 204 46.97 -19.27 -82.26
C SER A 204 47.60 -20.44 -83.02
N GLU A 205 46.80 -21.35 -83.59
CA GLU A 205 47.29 -22.36 -84.53
C GLU A 205 47.47 -21.74 -85.94
N PRO A 206 48.70 -21.63 -86.47
CA PRO A 206 48.89 -21.19 -87.84
C PRO A 206 48.33 -22.28 -88.76
N VAL A 207 47.53 -21.87 -89.75
CA VAL A 207 47.00 -22.70 -90.83
C VAL A 207 48.13 -23.54 -91.44
N MET A 208 48.29 -24.77 -90.93
CA MET A 208 49.24 -25.77 -91.41
C MET A 208 48.55 -26.83 -92.28
N MET A 209 47.49 -26.45 -92.99
CA MET A 209 46.95 -27.24 -94.07
C MET A 209 46.58 -26.34 -95.23
N LEU A 210 47.46 -26.30 -96.23
CA LEU A 210 47.17 -26.48 -97.65
C LEU A 210 48.52 -26.42 -98.39
N ARG A 211 49.27 -27.54 -98.31
CA ARG A 211 50.25 -27.91 -99.34
C ARG A 211 49.61 -29.03 -100.15
N PHE A 212 49.13 -28.69 -101.34
CA PHE A 212 49.03 -29.58 -102.49
C PHE A 212 49.38 -28.78 -103.73
#